data_AF-A0A4Q2YKY0-F1
#
_entry.id   AF-A0A4Q2YKY0-F1
#
_cell.length_a   1.000
_cell.length_b   1.000
_cell.length_c   1.000
_cell.angle_alpha   90.00
_cell.angle_beta   90.00
_cell.angle_gamma   90.00
#
_symmetry.space_group_name_H-M   'P 1'
#
loop_
_entity.id
_entity.type
_entity.pdbx_description
1 polymer ?
#
loop_
_entity_poly.entity_id
_entity_poly.type
_entity_poly.pdbx_seq_one_letter_code
_entity_poly.pdbx_strand_id
1 'polypeptide(L)'
;MRATLSENDQTAAVSSPIRALAAHPGYGHVNGYLDEVSATPRERLASVAATASTKFRYLVEGNRLNVEELDKFRAWALTQSPERADAAMASALANLGNNGSSAGAKAYELAVHYHGETGNDQILVHFIQSPNSYGKEKMLSLAERIKDPAVRGQAIEQLRNNPFISP
;
A
#
# COMPACT_ATOMS: atom_id res chain seq x y z
N MET A 1 -12.90 20.01 19.62
CA MET A 1 -11.64 19.22 19.76
C MET A 1 -10.92 19.00 18.43
N ARG A 2 -11.62 18.77 17.30
CA ARG A 2 -10.99 18.67 15.96
C ARG A 2 -10.41 20.00 15.44
N ALA A 3 -11.12 21.11 15.65
CA ALA A 3 -10.74 22.45 15.17
C ALA A 3 -9.48 23.07 15.81
N THR A 4 -8.87 22.43 16.81
CA THR A 4 -7.68 22.93 17.51
C THR A 4 -6.40 22.19 17.11
N LEU A 5 -6.50 21.14 16.29
CA LEU A 5 -5.37 20.35 15.81
C LEU A 5 -4.98 20.76 14.39
N SER A 6 -3.70 20.58 14.02
CA SER A 6 -3.29 20.70 12.61
C SER A 6 -3.97 19.61 11.77
N GLU A 7 -4.12 19.81 10.46
CA GLU A 7 -4.74 18.79 9.59
C GLU A 7 -4.02 17.44 9.63
N ASN A 8 -2.70 17.44 9.82
CA ASN A 8 -1.91 16.22 9.96
C ASN A 8 -2.22 15.51 11.28
N ASP A 9 -2.35 16.25 12.38
CA ASP A 9 -2.69 15.67 13.69
C ASP A 9 -4.14 15.16 13.71
N GLN A 10 -5.04 15.83 13.02
CA GLN A 10 -6.42 15.35 12.82
C GLN A 10 -6.43 14.03 12.04
N THR A 11 -5.67 13.96 10.94
CA THR A 11 -5.55 12.76 10.12
C THR A 11 -4.93 11.60 10.91
N ALA A 12 -3.89 11.87 11.69
CA ALA A 12 -3.26 10.87 12.56
C ALA A 12 -4.22 10.38 13.64
N ALA A 13 -4.96 11.28 14.28
CA ALA A 13 -5.95 10.93 15.31
C ALA A 13 -7.07 10.05 14.78
N VAL A 14 -7.58 10.32 13.56
CA VAL A 14 -8.62 9.48 12.92
C VAL A 14 -8.05 8.14 12.44
N SER A 15 -6.82 8.11 11.92
CA SER A 15 -6.22 6.86 11.42
C SER A 15 -5.75 5.91 12.53
N SER A 16 -5.50 6.41 13.75
CA SER A 16 -4.95 5.60 14.85
C SER A 16 -5.85 4.41 15.26
N PRO A 17 -7.17 4.57 15.45
CA PRO A 17 -8.07 3.45 15.77
C PRO A 17 -8.18 2.40 14.67
N ILE A 18 -7.85 2.75 13.42
CA ILE A 18 -7.96 1.85 12.26
C ILE A 18 -7.18 0.57 12.46
N ARG A 19 -6.03 0.60 13.15
CA ARG A 19 -5.24 -0.62 13.39
C ARG A 19 -6.05 -1.69 14.14
N ALA A 20 -6.83 -1.30 15.15
CA ALA A 20 -7.65 -2.24 15.91
C ALA A 20 -8.87 -2.70 15.09
N LEU A 21 -9.50 -1.78 14.37
CA LEU A 21 -10.69 -2.07 13.56
C LEU A 21 -10.36 -2.98 12.37
N ALA A 22 -9.24 -2.72 11.70
CA ALA A 22 -8.76 -3.51 10.56
C ALA A 22 -8.26 -4.91 10.96
N ALA A 23 -8.11 -5.23 12.25
CA ALA A 23 -7.83 -6.60 12.68
C ALA A 23 -9.05 -7.53 12.50
N HIS A 24 -10.28 -6.99 12.56
CA HIS A 24 -11.51 -7.76 12.46
C HIS A 24 -11.82 -8.18 11.01
N PRO A 25 -12.45 -9.33 10.76
CA PRO A 25 -12.81 -9.75 9.40
C PRO A 25 -13.63 -8.68 8.64
N GLY A 26 -13.32 -8.52 7.35
CA GLY A 26 -13.96 -7.52 6.50
C GLY A 26 -13.55 -6.07 6.80
N TYR A 27 -14.33 -5.13 6.28
CA TYR A 27 -14.07 -3.68 6.34
C TYR A 27 -15.21 -2.86 6.98
N GLY A 28 -16.29 -3.52 7.41
CA GLY A 28 -17.49 -2.85 7.96
C GLY A 28 -17.19 -2.03 9.23
N HIS A 29 -16.33 -2.54 10.11
CA HIS A 29 -15.90 -1.80 11.32
C HIS A 29 -15.13 -0.52 10.99
N VAL A 30 -14.30 -0.55 9.95
CA VAL A 30 -13.59 0.64 9.47
C VAL A 30 -14.58 1.64 8.87
N ASN A 31 -15.52 1.17 8.04
CA ASN A 31 -16.55 2.04 7.46
C ASN A 31 -17.40 2.72 8.54
N GLY A 32 -17.95 1.93 9.47
CA GLY A 32 -18.79 2.46 10.54
C GLY A 32 -18.09 3.53 11.36
N TYR A 33 -16.82 3.32 11.70
CA TYR A 33 -16.02 4.33 12.40
C TYR A 33 -15.79 5.60 11.55
N LEU A 34 -15.41 5.46 10.28
CA LEU A 34 -15.18 6.60 9.39
C LEU A 34 -16.46 7.41 9.16
N ASP A 35 -17.62 6.76 9.12
CA ASP A 35 -18.92 7.41 9.00
C ASP A 35 -19.31 8.11 10.32
N GLU A 36 -19.14 7.45 11.47
CA GLU A 36 -19.41 8.01 12.81
C GLU A 36 -18.64 9.31 13.06
N VAL A 37 -17.35 9.32 12.73
CA VAL A 37 -16.52 10.52 12.90
C VAL A 37 -16.67 11.53 11.76
N SER A 38 -17.54 11.26 10.78
CA SER A 38 -17.68 12.08 9.57
C SER A 38 -16.32 12.36 8.93
N ALA A 39 -15.56 11.31 8.65
CA ALA A 39 -14.21 11.40 8.09
C ALA A 39 -14.22 12.12 6.74
N THR A 40 -13.35 13.11 6.61
CA THR A 40 -13.08 13.84 5.37
C THR A 40 -12.40 12.92 4.34
N PRO A 41 -12.41 13.29 3.04
CA PRO A 41 -11.71 12.50 2.02
C PRO A 41 -10.24 12.24 2.35
N ARG A 42 -9.53 13.22 2.94
CA ARG A 42 -8.13 13.07 3.35
C ARG A 42 -7.95 12.06 4.48
N GLU A 43 -8.82 12.08 5.47
CA GLU A 43 -8.77 11.11 6.58
C GLU A 43 -9.15 9.70 6.12
N ARG A 44 -10.11 9.58 5.20
CA ARG A 44 -10.44 8.29 4.55
C ARG A 44 -9.24 7.76 3.78
N LEU A 45 -8.56 8.59 3.01
CA LEU A 45 -7.32 8.24 2.32
C LEU A 45 -6.25 7.71 3.29
N ALA A 46 -5.96 8.45 4.37
CA ALA A 46 -4.99 7.99 5.36
C ALA A 46 -5.41 6.66 6.03
N SER A 47 -6.71 6.48 6.23
CA SER A 47 -7.29 5.27 6.79
C SER A 47 -7.19 4.07 5.84
N VAL A 48 -7.24 4.27 4.51
CA VAL A 48 -6.96 3.22 3.52
C VAL A 48 -5.52 2.71 3.68
N ALA A 49 -4.54 3.61 3.77
CA ALA A 49 -3.13 3.23 3.96
C ALA A 49 -2.88 2.50 5.29
N ALA A 50 -3.49 2.98 6.38
CA ALA A 50 -3.42 2.33 7.70
C ALA A 50 -4.08 0.94 7.69
N THR A 51 -5.23 0.81 7.00
CA THR A 51 -5.95 -0.46 6.83
C THR A 51 -5.12 -1.44 6.03
N ALA A 52 -4.55 -1.02 4.89
CA ALA A 52 -3.72 -1.86 4.02
C ALA A 52 -2.54 -2.46 4.79
N SER A 53 -1.78 -1.61 5.48
CA SER A 53 -0.61 -2.00 6.27
C SER A 53 -0.97 -3.01 7.36
N THR A 54 -2.09 -2.79 8.04
CA THR A 54 -2.56 -3.67 9.11
C THR A 54 -3.07 -5.00 8.58
N LYS A 55 -3.96 -4.95 7.57
CA LYS A 55 -4.57 -6.14 6.97
C LYS A 55 -3.55 -7.05 6.36
N PHE A 56 -2.62 -6.51 5.58
CA PHE A 56 -1.67 -7.35 4.86
C PHE A 56 -0.71 -8.04 5.82
N ARG A 57 -0.32 -7.39 6.93
CA ARG A 57 0.42 -8.05 8.00
C ARG A 57 -0.36 -9.23 8.59
N TYR A 58 -1.63 -9.04 8.94
CA TYR A 58 -2.46 -10.15 9.46
C TYR A 58 -2.66 -11.28 8.45
N LEU A 59 -2.82 -10.95 7.17
CA LEU A 59 -2.92 -11.95 6.10
C LEU A 59 -1.62 -12.74 5.99
N VAL A 60 -0.46 -12.09 6.12
CA VAL A 60 0.84 -12.78 6.14
C VAL A 60 0.97 -13.69 7.35
N GLU A 61 0.67 -13.20 8.56
CA GLU A 61 0.72 -13.99 9.80
C GLU A 61 -0.19 -15.22 9.74
N GLY A 62 -1.34 -15.10 9.06
CA GLY A 62 -2.27 -16.20 8.81
C GLY A 62 -2.01 -17.02 7.55
N ASN A 63 -0.93 -16.75 6.80
CA ASN A 63 -0.64 -17.36 5.50
C ASN A 63 -1.81 -17.31 4.48
N ARG A 64 -2.51 -16.17 4.43
CA ARG A 64 -3.69 -15.90 3.61
C ARG A 64 -3.48 -14.79 2.57
N LEU A 65 -2.26 -14.26 2.45
CA LEU A 65 -1.97 -13.21 1.46
C LEU A 65 -2.06 -13.78 0.03
N ASN A 66 -3.14 -13.45 -0.67
CA ASN A 66 -3.43 -13.93 -2.03
C ASN A 66 -4.24 -12.89 -2.83
N VAL A 67 -4.51 -13.20 -4.10
CA VAL A 67 -5.27 -12.32 -5.01
C VAL A 67 -6.67 -12.02 -4.48
N GLU A 68 -7.40 -13.03 -3.99
CA GLU A 68 -8.77 -12.86 -3.51
C GLU A 68 -8.87 -11.84 -2.35
N GLU A 69 -7.94 -11.91 -1.39
CA GLU A 69 -7.91 -10.97 -0.26
C GLU A 69 -7.50 -9.55 -0.69
N LEU A 70 -6.63 -9.42 -1.69
CA LEU A 70 -6.24 -8.13 -2.27
C LEU A 70 -7.35 -7.54 -3.12
N ASP A 71 -8.13 -8.33 -3.85
CA ASP A 71 -9.30 -7.86 -4.59
C ASP A 71 -10.37 -7.33 -3.62
N LYS A 72 -10.60 -8.03 -2.51
CA LYS A 72 -11.49 -7.54 -1.44
C LYS A 72 -10.99 -6.21 -0.88
N PHE A 73 -9.69 -6.09 -0.62
CA PHE A 73 -9.09 -4.82 -0.18
C PHE A 73 -9.28 -3.73 -1.22
N ARG A 74 -8.94 -4.00 -2.48
CA ARG A 74 -8.98 -3.04 -3.57
C ARG A 74 -10.40 -2.55 -3.83
N ALA A 75 -11.37 -3.46 -3.89
CA ALA A 75 -12.78 -3.12 -4.03
C ALA A 75 -13.25 -2.19 -2.90
N TRP A 76 -12.88 -2.49 -1.65
CA TRP A 76 -13.19 -1.61 -0.53
C TRP A 76 -12.46 -0.27 -0.62
N ALA A 77 -11.16 -0.26 -0.88
CA ALA A 77 -10.33 0.95 -0.95
C ALA A 77 -10.82 1.91 -2.05
N LEU A 78 -11.28 1.38 -3.18
CA LEU A 78 -11.88 2.16 -4.27
C LEU A 78 -13.15 2.90 -3.83
N THR A 79 -13.90 2.40 -2.84
CA THR A 79 -15.05 3.14 -2.28
C THR A 79 -14.65 4.31 -1.38
N GLN A 80 -13.41 4.30 -0.86
CA GLN A 80 -12.91 5.29 0.09
C GLN A 80 -12.06 6.37 -0.59
N SER A 81 -11.20 5.96 -1.53
CA SER A 81 -10.32 6.84 -2.33
C SER A 81 -9.96 6.14 -3.65
N PRO A 82 -10.81 6.27 -4.69
CA PRO A 82 -10.59 5.66 -6.00
C PRO A 82 -9.21 5.94 -6.58
N GLU A 83 -8.73 7.17 -6.40
CA GLU A 83 -7.49 7.69 -6.99
C GLU A 83 -6.21 7.23 -6.30
N ARG A 84 -6.30 6.65 -5.09
CA ARG A 84 -5.13 6.18 -4.33
C ARG A 84 -5.20 4.73 -3.88
N ALA A 85 -6.28 4.00 -4.16
CA ALA A 85 -6.44 2.61 -3.76
C ALA A 85 -5.25 1.73 -4.18
N ASP A 86 -4.87 1.82 -5.46
CA ASP A 86 -3.75 1.05 -6.02
C ASP A 86 -2.40 1.44 -5.41
N ALA A 87 -2.19 2.74 -5.15
CA ALA A 87 -0.98 3.25 -4.51
C ALA A 87 -0.85 2.73 -3.07
N ALA A 88 -1.93 2.80 -2.28
CA ALA A 88 -1.94 2.33 -0.91
C ALA A 88 -1.71 0.80 -0.83
N MET A 89 -2.32 0.04 -1.75
CA MET A 89 -2.07 -1.41 -1.88
C MET A 89 -0.59 -1.69 -2.18
N ALA A 90 -0.03 -1.04 -3.20
CA ALA A 90 1.35 -1.24 -3.64
C ALA A 90 2.37 -0.92 -2.53
N SER A 91 2.19 0.21 -1.83
CA SER A 91 3.06 0.58 -0.71
C SER A 91 2.96 -0.41 0.45
N ALA A 92 1.75 -0.88 0.78
CA ALA A 92 1.58 -1.88 1.84
C ALA A 92 2.24 -3.21 1.47
N LEU A 93 2.18 -3.66 0.21
CA LEU A 93 2.88 -4.85 -0.26
C LEU A 93 4.40 -4.70 -0.18
N ALA A 94 4.94 -3.56 -0.61
CA ALA A 94 6.38 -3.32 -0.57
C ALA A 94 6.95 -3.41 0.85
N ASN A 95 6.22 -2.85 1.83
CA ASN A 95 6.61 -2.88 3.25
C ASN A 95 6.73 -4.32 3.82
N LEU A 96 6.03 -5.30 3.26
CA LEU A 96 6.17 -6.71 3.65
C LEU A 96 7.54 -7.30 3.25
N GLY A 97 8.22 -6.68 2.29
CA GLY A 97 9.53 -7.09 1.79
C GLY A 97 10.66 -6.98 2.81
N ASN A 98 10.48 -6.15 3.84
CA ASN A 98 11.48 -5.97 4.91
C ASN A 98 11.65 -7.21 5.81
N ASN A 99 10.82 -8.24 5.64
CA ASN A 99 10.88 -9.45 6.45
C ASN A 99 11.77 -10.56 5.86
N GLY A 100 12.42 -10.38 4.70
CA GLY A 100 13.28 -11.40 4.08
C GLY A 100 12.60 -12.77 3.89
N SER A 101 11.27 -12.78 3.88
CA SER A 101 10.43 -13.97 4.08
C SER A 101 9.70 -14.37 2.81
N SER A 102 9.11 -15.55 2.79
CA SER A 102 8.16 -15.99 1.76
C SER A 102 7.06 -14.96 1.48
N ALA A 103 6.65 -14.20 2.50
CA ALA A 103 5.69 -13.10 2.36
C ALA A 103 6.20 -11.97 1.46
N GLY A 104 7.49 -11.64 1.51
CA GLY A 104 8.08 -10.65 0.63
C GLY A 104 8.09 -11.16 -0.83
N ALA A 105 8.50 -12.40 -1.05
CA ALA A 105 8.41 -13.00 -2.39
C ALA A 105 6.97 -12.95 -2.93
N LYS A 106 6.00 -13.29 -2.09
CA LYS A 106 4.57 -13.23 -2.46
C LYS A 106 4.09 -11.81 -2.74
N ALA A 107 4.50 -10.83 -1.94
CA ALA A 107 4.12 -9.44 -2.12
C ALA A 107 4.66 -8.87 -3.44
N TYR A 108 5.89 -9.24 -3.81
CA TYR A 108 6.47 -8.90 -5.11
C TYR A 108 5.65 -9.51 -6.27
N GLU A 109 5.31 -10.80 -6.20
CA GLU A 109 4.48 -11.46 -7.21
C GLU A 109 3.12 -10.78 -7.37
N LEU A 110 2.48 -10.42 -6.25
CA LEU A 110 1.19 -9.74 -6.26
C LEU A 110 1.28 -8.34 -6.88
N ALA A 111 2.33 -7.57 -6.58
CA ALA A 111 2.54 -6.26 -7.22
C ALA A 111 2.71 -6.39 -8.75
N VAL A 112 3.47 -7.39 -9.22
CA VAL A 112 3.62 -7.70 -10.65
C VAL A 112 2.29 -8.13 -11.27
N HIS A 113 1.53 -8.99 -10.59
CA HIS A 113 0.22 -9.44 -11.06
C HIS A 113 -0.73 -8.26 -11.28
N TYR A 114 -0.91 -7.38 -10.29
CA TYR A 114 -1.82 -6.25 -10.43
C TYR A 114 -1.36 -5.21 -11.46
N HIS A 115 -0.05 -5.01 -11.63
CA HIS A 115 0.46 -4.21 -12.75
C HIS A 115 0.08 -4.83 -14.10
N GLY A 116 0.22 -6.15 -14.24
CA GLY A 116 -0.16 -6.89 -15.45
C GLY A 116 -1.64 -6.78 -15.78
N GLU A 117 -2.51 -7.00 -14.79
CA GLU A 117 -3.97 -6.97 -14.94
C GLU A 117 -4.51 -5.57 -15.26
N THR A 118 -4.00 -4.55 -14.58
CA THR A 118 -4.54 -3.18 -14.71
C THR A 118 -3.82 -2.34 -15.76
N GLY A 119 -2.57 -2.70 -16.10
CA GLY A 119 -1.67 -1.85 -16.87
C GLY A 119 -1.25 -0.56 -16.16
N ASN A 120 -1.54 -0.40 -14.86
CA ASN A 120 -1.27 0.81 -14.10
C ASN A 120 0.17 0.83 -13.56
N ASP A 121 1.04 1.58 -14.25
CA ASP A 121 2.45 1.75 -13.87
C ASP A 121 2.63 2.31 -12.45
N GLN A 122 1.65 3.04 -11.90
CA GLN A 122 1.73 3.59 -10.55
C GLN A 122 1.86 2.49 -9.49
N ILE A 123 1.36 1.28 -9.74
CA ILE A 123 1.52 0.14 -8.83
C ILE A 123 3.01 -0.18 -8.65
N LEU A 124 3.75 -0.28 -9.76
CA LEU A 124 5.19 -0.57 -9.69
C LEU A 124 5.97 0.61 -9.14
N VAL A 125 5.63 1.85 -9.54
CA VAL A 125 6.28 3.06 -9.02
C VAL A 125 6.15 3.12 -7.49
N HIS A 126 4.94 2.99 -6.96
CA HIS A 126 4.71 3.04 -5.52
C HIS A 126 5.35 1.86 -4.78
N PHE A 127 5.35 0.66 -5.37
CA PHE A 127 6.02 -0.49 -4.78
C PHE A 127 7.54 -0.27 -4.68
N ILE A 128 8.16 0.21 -5.74
CA ILE A 128 9.61 0.47 -5.84
C ILE A 128 10.05 1.58 -4.89
N GLN A 129 9.28 2.67 -4.80
CA GLN A 129 9.61 3.84 -3.99
C GLN A 129 9.36 3.62 -2.49
N SER A 130 8.56 2.60 -2.14
CA SER A 130 8.26 2.31 -0.75
C SER A 130 9.42 1.58 -0.06
N PRO A 131 9.66 1.80 1.23
CA PRO A 131 10.72 1.13 1.97
C PRO A 131 10.62 -0.40 1.86
N ASN A 132 11.64 -1.03 1.30
CA ASN A 132 11.68 -2.46 1.09
C ASN A 132 13.13 -2.97 1.16
N SER A 133 13.30 -4.28 1.29
CA SER A 133 14.61 -4.95 1.31
C SER A 133 14.83 -5.85 0.09
N TYR A 134 14.09 -5.63 -1.00
CA TYR A 134 14.36 -6.32 -2.27
C TYR A 134 15.59 -5.67 -2.88
N GLY A 135 16.71 -6.39 -2.95
CA GLY A 135 17.98 -5.88 -3.45
C GLY A 135 17.86 -5.12 -4.79
N LYS A 136 18.86 -4.28 -5.08
CA LYS A 136 18.81 -3.27 -6.15
C LYS A 136 18.48 -3.86 -7.52
N GLU A 137 19.09 -4.99 -7.87
CA GLU A 137 18.86 -5.66 -9.15
C GLU A 137 17.39 -6.06 -9.36
N LYS A 138 16.75 -6.56 -8.29
CA LYS A 138 15.34 -7.00 -8.34
C LYS A 138 14.40 -5.81 -8.54
N MET A 139 14.70 -4.67 -7.91
CA MET A 139 13.93 -3.45 -8.08
C MET A 139 14.15 -2.82 -9.46
N LEU A 140 15.37 -2.87 -10.00
CA LEU A 140 15.66 -2.42 -11.37
C LEU A 140 14.90 -3.25 -12.40
N SER A 141 14.90 -4.58 -12.24
CA SER A 141 14.13 -5.50 -13.08
C SER A 141 12.62 -5.24 -13.02
N LEU A 142 12.12 -4.75 -11.89
CA LEU A 142 10.72 -4.34 -11.74
C LEU A 142 10.46 -3.01 -12.44
N ALA A 143 11.37 -2.04 -12.30
CA ALA A 143 11.26 -0.74 -12.96
C ALA A 143 11.23 -0.87 -14.49
N GLU A 144 11.96 -1.82 -15.07
CA GLU A 144 11.96 -2.10 -16.50
C GLU A 144 10.58 -2.50 -17.07
N ARG A 145 9.68 -2.99 -16.22
CA ARG A 145 8.31 -3.37 -16.61
C ARG A 145 7.36 -2.17 -16.72
N ILE A 146 7.74 -1.00 -16.21
CA ILE A 146 6.99 0.24 -16.36
C ILE A 146 6.90 0.59 -17.85
N LYS A 147 5.67 0.77 -18.35
CA LYS A 147 5.39 0.98 -19.77
C LYS A 147 5.81 2.37 -20.21
N ASP A 148 5.45 3.39 -19.44
CA ASP A 148 5.82 4.78 -19.73
C ASP A 148 7.35 4.97 -19.63
N PRO A 149 8.03 5.39 -20.72
CA PRO A 149 9.48 5.49 -20.74
C PRO A 149 10.02 6.60 -19.83
N ALA A 150 9.29 7.70 -19.63
CA ALA A 150 9.71 8.79 -18.75
C ALA A 150 9.59 8.35 -17.28
N VAL A 151 8.48 7.71 -16.92
CA VAL A 151 8.27 7.16 -15.57
C VAL A 151 9.30 6.05 -15.27
N ARG A 152 9.55 5.16 -16.23
CA ARG A 152 10.59 4.12 -16.12
C ARG A 152 11.97 4.71 -15.88
N GLY A 153 12.34 5.73 -16.67
CA GLY A 153 13.63 6.42 -16.54
C GLY A 153 13.83 6.99 -15.14
N GLN A 154 12.81 7.71 -14.63
CA GLN A 154 12.85 8.27 -13.28
C GLN A 154 12.97 7.20 -12.19
N ALA A 155 12.20 6.11 -12.28
CA ALA A 155 12.26 5.02 -11.31
C ALA A 155 13.65 4.35 -11.28
N ILE A 156 14.24 4.10 -12.46
CA ILE A 156 15.58 3.52 -12.58
C ILE A 156 16.65 4.47 -12.02
N GLU A 157 16.56 5.77 -12.32
CA GLU A 157 17.50 6.76 -11.81
C GLU A 157 17.45 6.85 -10.28
N GLN A 158 16.24 6.90 -9.71
CA GLN A 158 16.04 6.89 -8.27
C GLN A 158 16.66 5.65 -7.62
N LEU A 159 16.43 4.46 -8.18
CA LEU A 159 17.01 3.21 -7.68
C LEU A 159 18.54 3.20 -7.75
N ARG A 160 19.12 3.75 -8.82
CA ARG A 160 20.58 3.82 -8.98
C ARG A 160 21.22 4.73 -7.94
N ASN A 161 20.56 5.82 -7.61
CA ASN A 161 21.07 6.85 -6.71
C ASN A 161 20.66 6.64 -5.24
N ASN A 162 19.80 5.66 -4.93
CA ASN A 162 19.35 5.39 -3.57
C ASN A 162 20.43 4.60 -2.78
N PRO A 163 21.05 5.19 -1.74
CA PRO A 163 22.09 4.53 -0.96
C PRO A 163 21.54 3.46 0.00
N PHE A 164 20.22 3.41 0.21
CA PHE A 164 19.57 2.50 1.16
C PHE A 164 19.11 1.19 0.54
N ILE A 165 19.25 1.03 -0.78
CA ILE A 165 19.00 -0.23 -1.48
C ILE A 165 20.37 -0.81 -1.81
N SER A 166 20.84 -1.73 -0.95
CA SER A 166 22.13 -2.39 -1.14
C SER A 166 22.19 -3.14 -2.47
N PRO A 167 23.40 -3.27 -3.08
CA PRO A 167 23.62 -4.10 -4.26
C PRO A 167 22.98 -5.48 -4.13
#